data_AF-A0A124HS26-F1
#
_entry.id   AF-A0A124HS26-F1
#
_cell.length_a   1.000
_cell.length_b   1.000
_cell.length_c   1.000
_cell.angle_alpha   90.00
_cell.angle_beta   90.00
_cell.angle_gamma   90.00
#
_symmetry.space_group_name_H-M   'P 1'
#
loop_
_entity.id
_entity.type
_entity.pdbx_description
1 polymer ?
#
loop_
_entity_poly.entity_id
_entity_poly.type
_entity_poly.pdbx_seq_one_letter_code
_entity_poly.pdbx_strand_id
1 'polypeptide(L)'
;MVAATAAPDGTVELRCRHGDSATGSVVRTGAVVLATGYRAVRPPVLEPIAHLIDWDEQGRHRVDLDHRVATRPALTGGLYVQNAELHTHGVGTPDLGLGAHRAAVILNAIAGRTVHPLPARTAWTSFAPPAPAVRQPREGDEAPADAQ
;
A
#
# COMPACT_ATOMS: atom_id res chain seq x y z
N MET A 1 7.27 22.55 12.02
CA MET A 1 7.21 23.07 13.40
C MET A 1 8.11 22.20 14.26
N VAL A 2 8.97 22.79 15.08
CA VAL A 2 9.89 22.06 15.98
C VAL A 2 9.48 22.17 17.45
N ALA A 3 8.76 23.24 17.83
CA ALA A 3 8.19 23.43 19.16
C ALA A 3 7.01 24.41 19.10
N ALA A 4 6.13 24.32 20.10
CA ALA A 4 5.05 25.26 20.33
C ALA A 4 4.98 25.60 21.83
N THR A 5 4.82 26.87 22.15
CA THR A 5 4.68 27.34 23.54
C THR A 5 3.44 28.23 23.64
N ALA A 6 2.55 27.93 24.58
CA ALA A 6 1.41 28.79 24.88
C ALA A 6 1.83 29.90 25.86
N ALA A 7 1.40 31.13 25.59
CA ALA A 7 1.55 32.29 26.47
C ALA A 7 0.27 32.53 27.30
N PRO A 8 0.38 33.18 28.47
CA PRO A 8 -0.77 33.44 29.34
C PRO A 8 -1.87 34.34 28.73
N ASP A 9 -1.53 35.10 27.68
CA ASP A 9 -2.45 35.99 26.95
C ASP A 9 -3.27 35.24 25.87
N GLY A 10 -3.12 33.92 25.78
CA GLY A 10 -3.80 33.08 24.77
C GLY A 10 -3.05 32.98 23.43
N THR A 11 -1.90 33.65 23.28
CA THR A 11 -1.06 33.53 22.09
C THR A 11 -0.26 32.23 22.13
N VAL A 12 -0.11 31.58 20.98
CA VAL A 12 0.82 30.46 20.78
C VAL A 12 2.01 30.93 19.95
N GLU A 13 3.21 30.71 20.47
CA GLU A 13 4.47 30.90 19.75
C GLU A 13 4.91 29.57 19.13
N LEU A 14 5.03 29.54 17.80
CA LEU A 14 5.50 28.41 17.02
C LEU A 14 6.94 28.64 16.58
N ARG A 15 7.84 27.72 16.91
CA ARG A 15 9.18 27.66 16.34
C ARG A 15 9.16 26.77 15.11
N CYS A 16 9.57 27.32 13.98
CA CYS A 16 9.60 26.65 12.70
C CYS A 16 11.04 26.55 12.19
N ARG A 17 11.34 25.45 11.51
CA ARG A 17 12.60 25.25 10.78
C ARG A 17 12.24 24.93 9.35
N HIS A 18 12.77 25.71 8.42
CA HIS A 18 12.62 25.43 6.99
C HIS A 18 13.40 24.15 6.63
N GLY A 19 12.78 23.26 5.85
CA GLY A 19 13.33 21.93 5.56
C GLY A 19 14.66 21.97 4.83
N ASP A 20 14.73 22.77 3.76
CA ASP A 20 15.88 22.77 2.84
C ASP A 20 17.01 23.68 3.33
N SER A 21 16.66 24.88 3.83
CA SER A 21 17.66 25.89 4.23
C SER A 21 18.09 25.79 5.69
N ALA A 22 17.43 24.93 6.48
CA ALA A 22 17.60 24.81 7.93
C ALA A 22 17.33 26.10 8.74
N THR A 23 16.87 27.18 8.11
CA THR A 23 16.65 28.48 8.74
C THR A 23 15.49 28.41 9.75
N GLY A 24 15.69 29.02 10.92
CA GLY A 24 14.68 29.13 11.96
C GLY A 24 13.79 30.36 11.80
N SER A 25 12.52 30.24 12.14
CA SER A 25 11.58 31.36 12.23
C SER A 25 10.60 31.17 13.39
N VAL A 26 9.99 32.28 13.83
CA VAL A 26 8.98 32.30 14.89
C VAL A 26 7.69 32.87 14.33
N VAL A 27 6.58 32.18 14.59
CA VAL A 27 5.22 32.61 14.22
C VAL A 27 4.38 32.71 15.49
N ARG A 28 3.66 33.81 15.68
CA ARG A 28 2.71 33.99 16.79
C ARG A 28 1.29 33.98 16.25
N THR A 29 0.41 33.21 16.90
CA THR A 29 -0.98 33.01 16.46
C THR A 29 -1.89 32.78 17.66
N GLY A 30 -3.19 33.07 17.54
CA GLY A 30 -4.17 32.75 18.60
C GLY A 30 -4.64 31.29 18.59
N ALA A 31 -4.38 30.55 17.52
CA ALA A 31 -4.80 29.15 17.39
C ALA A 31 -3.88 28.33 16.46
N VAL A 32 -3.89 27.02 16.65
CA VAL A 32 -3.12 26.05 15.85
C VAL A 32 -4.04 24.91 15.41
N VAL A 33 -4.06 24.61 14.11
CA VAL A 33 -4.75 23.45 13.55
C VAL A 33 -3.72 22.39 13.14
N LEU A 34 -3.77 21.22 13.77
CA LEU A 34 -2.86 20.10 13.49
C LEU A 34 -3.41 19.23 12.35
N ALA A 35 -3.26 19.70 11.11
CA ALA A 35 -3.64 18.96 9.90
C ALA A 35 -2.56 17.94 9.47
N THR A 36 -2.02 17.14 10.41
CA THR A 36 -0.87 16.25 10.18
C THR A 36 -1.23 14.88 9.57
N GLY A 37 -2.50 14.69 9.20
CA GLY A 37 -3.01 13.41 8.68
C GLY A 37 -3.18 12.34 9.76
N TYR A 38 -3.24 11.07 9.33
CA TYR A 38 -3.47 9.90 10.20
C TYR A 38 -2.31 8.92 10.11
N ARG A 39 -2.08 8.19 11.20
CA ARG A 39 -1.11 7.08 11.26
C ARG A 39 -1.84 5.77 11.56
N ALA A 40 -1.57 4.74 10.76
CA ALA A 40 -2.05 3.40 11.07
C ALA A 40 -1.44 2.89 12.39
N VAL A 41 -2.28 2.36 13.27
CA VAL A 41 -1.91 1.79 14.57
C VAL A 41 -2.53 0.41 14.71
N ARG A 42 -1.85 -0.49 15.44
CA ARG A 42 -2.41 -1.80 15.76
C ARG A 42 -3.67 -1.60 16.61
N PRO A 43 -4.85 -2.10 16.18
CA PRO A 43 -6.04 -2.07 17.01
C PRO A 43 -5.84 -2.91 18.28
N PRO A 44 -6.13 -2.38 19.49
CA PRO A 44 -5.98 -3.14 20.75
C PRO A 44 -6.79 -4.44 20.77
N VAL A 45 -7.87 -4.53 19.99
CA VAL A 45 -8.69 -5.73 19.86
C VAL A 45 -7.91 -6.94 19.30
N LEU A 46 -6.81 -6.72 18.58
CA LEU A 46 -5.96 -7.79 18.06
C LEU A 46 -4.92 -8.29 19.06
N GLU A 47 -4.77 -7.64 20.23
CA GLU A 47 -3.77 -8.03 21.23
C GLU A 47 -3.84 -9.50 21.64
N PRO A 48 -5.04 -10.08 21.90
CA PRO A 48 -5.14 -11.49 22.31
C PRO A 48 -4.60 -12.48 21.29
N ILE A 49 -4.59 -12.11 20.00
CA ILE A 49 -4.12 -12.97 18.89
C ILE A 49 -2.80 -12.48 18.28
N ALA A 50 -2.17 -11.45 18.83
CA ALA A 50 -0.97 -10.84 18.23
C ALA A 50 0.18 -11.83 18.05
N HIS A 51 0.29 -12.83 18.93
CA HIS A 51 1.27 -13.92 18.89
C HIS A 51 1.04 -14.93 17.75
N LEU A 52 -0.16 -14.93 17.15
CA LEU A 52 -0.53 -15.76 15.99
C LEU A 52 -0.34 -15.02 14.66
N ILE A 53 -0.13 -13.70 14.69
CA ILE A 53 0.09 -12.89 13.49
C ILE A 53 1.58 -12.91 13.14
N ASP A 54 1.88 -13.08 11.85
CA ASP A 54 3.24 -12.93 11.33
C ASP A 54 3.49 -11.47 10.94
N TRP A 55 4.51 -10.88 11.56
CA TRP A 55 4.85 -9.47 11.43
C TRP A 55 6.09 -9.31 10.56
N ASP A 56 6.16 -8.19 9.84
CA ASP A 56 7.40 -7.81 9.17
C ASP A 56 8.43 -7.28 10.18
N GLU A 57 9.64 -7.01 9.70
CA GLU A 57 10.77 -6.52 10.51
C GLU A 57 10.49 -5.15 11.15
N GLN A 58 9.46 -4.44 10.69
CA GLN A 58 9.07 -3.11 11.14
C GLN A 58 7.80 -3.17 12.02
N GLY A 59 7.34 -4.37 12.38
CA GLY A 59 6.18 -4.60 13.24
C GLY A 59 4.83 -4.35 12.55
N ARG A 60 4.76 -4.44 11.22
CA ARG A 60 3.53 -4.31 10.42
C ARG A 60 3.05 -5.67 9.92
N HIS A 61 1.81 -5.74 9.48
CA HIS A 61 1.27 -6.96 8.89
C HIS A 61 2.04 -7.35 7.62
N ARG A 62 2.37 -8.64 7.49
CA ARG A 62 2.70 -9.23 6.20
C ARG A 62 1.40 -9.56 5.48
N VAL A 63 1.18 -8.92 4.32
CA VAL A 63 -0.08 -8.98 3.58
C VAL A 63 0.19 -9.45 2.17
N ASP A 64 -0.52 -10.49 1.74
CA ASP A 64 -0.43 -11.02 0.38
C ASP A 64 -1.35 -10.27 -0.61
N LEU A 65 -1.36 -10.71 -1.87
CA LEU A 65 -2.14 -10.09 -2.95
C LEU A 65 -3.66 -10.27 -2.80
N ASP A 66 -4.10 -11.24 -1.99
CA ASP A 66 -5.50 -11.44 -1.64
C ASP A 66 -5.91 -10.60 -0.41
N HIS A 67 -5.01 -9.73 0.05
CA HIS A 67 -5.14 -8.90 1.25
C HIS A 67 -5.26 -9.72 2.55
N ARG A 68 -4.79 -10.97 2.53
CA ARG A 68 -4.75 -11.84 3.69
C ARG A 68 -3.48 -11.56 4.49
N VAL A 69 -3.64 -11.49 5.80
CA VAL A 69 -2.54 -11.37 6.75
C VAL A 69 -1.93 -12.73 6.99
N ALA A 70 -0.61 -12.83 6.88
CA ALA A 70 0.13 -14.03 7.23
C ALA A 70 -0.04 -14.33 8.73
N THR A 71 -0.38 -15.58 9.04
CA THR A 71 -0.68 -16.02 10.40
C THR A 71 -0.11 -17.42 10.62
N ARG A 72 0.12 -17.77 11.89
CA ARG A 72 0.62 -19.10 12.27
C ARG A 72 -0.43 -20.17 11.96
N PRO A 73 -0.03 -21.42 11.65
CA PRO A 73 -0.95 -22.51 11.32
C PRO A 73 -2.01 -22.82 12.39
N ALA A 74 -1.78 -22.43 13.64
CA ALA A 74 -2.75 -22.59 14.73
C ALA A 74 -4.01 -21.72 14.56
N LEU A 75 -3.95 -20.65 13.77
CA LEU A 75 -5.12 -19.85 13.40
C LEU A 75 -5.71 -20.40 12.09
N THR A 76 -6.84 -21.09 12.20
CA THR A 76 -7.51 -21.70 11.04
C THR A 76 -8.40 -20.71 10.27
N GLY A 77 -8.82 -19.62 10.93
CA GLY A 77 -9.55 -18.52 10.31
C GLY A 77 -8.68 -17.62 9.44
N GLY A 78 -9.30 -16.98 8.45
CA GLY A 78 -8.65 -15.93 7.65
C GLY A 78 -8.67 -14.58 8.37
N LEU A 79 -7.54 -13.88 8.40
CA LEU A 79 -7.45 -12.48 8.79
C LEU A 79 -7.15 -11.65 7.55
N TYR A 80 -7.96 -10.63 7.29
CA TYR A 80 -7.83 -9.75 6.12
C TYR A 80 -7.77 -8.30 6.57
N VAL A 81 -7.14 -7.45 5.77
CA VAL A 81 -7.03 -6.01 6.05
C VAL A 81 -7.67 -5.16 4.96
N GLN A 82 -8.12 -3.99 5.38
CA GLN A 82 -8.58 -2.92 4.52
C GLN A 82 -7.82 -1.65 4.95
N ASN A 83 -7.02 -1.10 4.05
CA ASN A 83 -6.28 0.14 4.27
C ASN A 83 -5.18 0.07 5.37
N ALA A 84 -4.56 -1.10 5.56
CA ALA A 84 -3.41 -1.32 6.46
C ALA A 84 -2.12 -1.75 5.72
N GLU A 85 -2.18 -1.83 4.39
CA GLU A 85 -1.18 -2.45 3.51
C GLU A 85 -0.48 -1.46 2.58
N LEU A 86 -0.45 -0.16 2.95
CA LEU A 86 0.21 0.90 2.18
C LEU A 86 1.68 0.56 1.85
N HIS A 87 2.36 -0.14 2.76
CA HIS A 87 3.76 -0.56 2.62
C HIS A 87 3.99 -1.70 1.63
N THR A 88 2.95 -2.41 1.19
CA THR A 88 3.05 -3.51 0.21
C THR A 88 2.25 -3.25 -1.07
N HIS A 89 1.13 -2.55 -0.99
CA HIS A 89 0.20 -2.30 -2.12
C HIS A 89 0.25 -0.85 -2.63
N GLY A 90 1.09 -0.01 -2.02
CA GLY A 90 1.39 1.33 -2.49
C GLY A 90 0.23 2.30 -2.36
N VAL A 91 0.38 3.45 -3.03
CA VAL A 91 -0.41 4.67 -2.83
C VAL A 91 -1.91 4.54 -3.12
N GLY A 92 -2.34 3.48 -3.81
CA GLY A 92 -3.77 3.19 -4.04
C GLY A 92 -4.49 2.57 -2.83
N THR A 93 -3.77 2.27 -1.75
CA THR A 93 -4.34 1.64 -0.55
C THR A 93 -5.46 2.45 0.13
N PRO A 94 -5.32 3.77 0.37
CA PRO A 94 -6.39 4.59 0.95
C PRO A 94 -7.45 5.06 -0.07
N ASP A 95 -7.34 4.70 -1.34
CA ASP A 95 -8.25 5.17 -2.39
C ASP A 95 -9.61 4.47 -2.30
N LEU A 96 -10.67 5.25 -2.10
CA LEU A 96 -12.06 4.77 -2.09
C LEU A 96 -12.46 4.14 -3.43
N GLY A 97 -11.93 4.64 -4.56
CA GLY A 97 -12.16 4.06 -5.89
C GLY A 97 -11.64 2.63 -6.03
N LEU A 98 -10.63 2.26 -5.24
CA LEU A 98 -10.08 0.90 -5.19
C LEU A 98 -10.67 0.05 -4.05
N GLY A 99 -11.50 0.63 -3.18
CA GLY A 99 -12.17 -0.09 -2.09
C GLY A 99 -13.07 -1.23 -2.58
N ALA A 100 -13.85 -1.00 -3.64
CA ALA A 100 -14.70 -2.03 -4.24
C ALA A 100 -13.90 -3.17 -4.88
N HIS A 101 -12.80 -2.83 -5.55
CA HIS A 101 -11.87 -3.82 -6.11
C HIS A 101 -11.29 -4.71 -4.99
N ARG A 102 -10.77 -4.09 -3.93
CA ARG A 102 -10.21 -4.81 -2.76
C ARG A 102 -11.26 -5.69 -2.07
N ALA A 103 -12.48 -5.19 -1.88
CA ALA A 103 -13.58 -5.97 -1.32
C ALA A 103 -13.92 -7.20 -2.18
N ALA A 104 -13.92 -7.06 -3.51
CA ALA A 104 -14.15 -8.17 -4.43
C ALA A 104 -13.01 -9.21 -4.39
N VAL A 105 -11.74 -8.78 -4.31
CA VAL A 105 -10.59 -9.68 -4.10
C VAL A 105 -10.76 -10.50 -2.82
N ILE A 106 -11.00 -9.83 -1.68
CA ILE A 106 -11.18 -10.48 -0.38
C ILE A 106 -12.37 -11.45 -0.41
N LEU A 107 -13.50 -11.04 -0.98
CA LEU A 107 -14.69 -11.88 -1.09
C LEU A 107 -14.42 -13.16 -1.88
N ASN A 108 -13.72 -13.05 -3.02
CA ASN A 108 -13.37 -14.20 -3.84
C ASN A 108 -12.42 -15.15 -3.09
N ALA A 109 -11.45 -14.60 -2.35
CA ALA A 109 -10.52 -15.39 -1.54
C ALA A 109 -11.22 -16.13 -0.39
N ILE A 110 -12.12 -15.45 0.34
CA ILE A 110 -12.92 -16.07 1.41
C ILE A 110 -13.84 -17.17 0.86
N ALA A 111 -14.46 -16.93 -0.30
CA ALA A 111 -15.40 -17.88 -0.91
C ALA A 111 -14.71 -19.06 -1.60
N GLY A 112 -13.40 -18.99 -1.84
CA GLY A 112 -12.65 -19.99 -2.62
C GLY A 112 -13.10 -20.10 -4.09
N ARG A 113 -13.83 -19.09 -4.60
CA ARG A 113 -14.37 -19.04 -5.96
C ARG A 113 -14.61 -17.59 -6.37
N THR A 114 -14.71 -17.35 -7.67
CA THR A 114 -15.09 -16.03 -8.20
C THR A 114 -16.57 -15.74 -7.92
N VAL A 115 -16.85 -14.91 -6.93
CA VAL A 115 -18.18 -14.37 -6.62
C VAL A 115 -18.39 -13.03 -7.35
N HIS A 116 -17.37 -12.19 -7.39
CA HIS A 116 -17.38 -10.94 -8.15
C HIS A 116 -16.24 -10.94 -9.18
N PRO A 117 -16.52 -10.79 -10.49
CA PRO A 117 -15.48 -10.75 -11.50
C PRO A 117 -14.62 -9.50 -11.34
N LEU A 118 -13.31 -9.64 -11.54
CA LEU A 118 -12.36 -8.53 -11.53
C LEU A 118 -11.85 -8.29 -12.95
N PRO A 119 -11.69 -7.03 -13.39
CA PRO A 119 -11.17 -6.73 -14.72
C PRO A 119 -9.71 -7.18 -14.83
N ALA A 120 -9.38 -7.93 -15.88
CA ALA A 120 -8.00 -8.39 -16.12
C ALA A 120 -7.07 -7.25 -16.56
N ARG A 121 -7.61 -6.22 -17.22
CA ARG A 121 -6.86 -5.04 -17.66
C ARG A 121 -7.74 -3.81 -17.68
N THR A 122 -7.29 -2.74 -17.06
CA THR A 122 -7.99 -1.43 -17.01
C THR A 122 -7.15 -0.29 -17.60
N ALA A 123 -5.83 -0.45 -17.67
CA ALA A 123 -4.91 0.56 -18.19
C ALA A 123 -4.50 0.28 -19.64
N TRP A 124 -4.25 1.35 -20.41
CA TRP A 124 -3.59 1.26 -21.72
C TRP A 124 -2.08 1.07 -21.61
N THR A 125 -1.47 1.63 -20.55
CA THR A 125 -0.04 1.54 -20.27
C THR A 125 0.33 0.15 -19.73
N SER A 126 1.47 -0.38 -20.19
CA SER A 126 2.13 -1.54 -19.58
C SER A 126 3.25 -1.09 -18.65
N PHE A 127 3.30 -1.64 -17.44
CA PHE A 127 4.36 -1.38 -16.47
C PHE A 127 5.43 -2.48 -16.44
N ALA A 128 5.14 -3.66 -16.99
CA ALA A 128 6.11 -4.72 -17.15
C ALA A 128 7.05 -4.44 -18.34
N PRO A 129 8.31 -4.90 -18.30
CA PRO A 129 9.18 -4.88 -19.47
C PRO A 129 8.48 -5.52 -20.67
N PRO A 130 8.70 -5.02 -21.90
CA PRO A 130 8.12 -5.62 -23.09
C PRO A 130 8.57 -7.09 -23.18
N ALA A 131 7.63 -7.98 -23.51
CA ALA A 131 7.97 -9.36 -23.78
C ALA A 131 9.04 -9.41 -24.90
N PRO A 132 10.00 -10.35 -24.83
CA PRO A 132 10.99 -10.49 -25.89
C PRO A 132 10.26 -10.66 -27.22
N ALA A 133 10.65 -9.88 -28.22
CA ALA A 133 10.05 -9.95 -29.54
C ALA A 133 10.23 -11.37 -30.09
N VAL A 134 9.13 -12.08 -30.31
CA VAL A 134 9.15 -13.32 -31.09
C VAL A 134 9.55 -12.91 -32.50
N ARG A 135 10.77 -13.26 -32.93
CA ARG A 135 11.16 -13.13 -34.33
C ARG A 135 10.24 -14.06 -35.12
N GLN A 136 9.32 -13.47 -35.87
CA GLN A 136 8.63 -14.16 -36.95
C GLN A 136 9.72 -14.62 -37.93
N PRO A 137 9.75 -15.91 -38.34
CA PRO A 137 10.60 -16.35 -39.44
C PRO A 137 10.35 -15.46 -40.64
N ARG A 138 11.43 -14.96 -41.26
CA ARG A 138 11.28 -14.25 -42.53
C ARG A 138 10.92 -15.29 -43.58
N GLU A 139 9.85 -15.02 -44.33
CA GLU A 139 9.49 -15.81 -45.50
C GLU A 139 10.69 -15.81 -46.46
N GLY A 140 11.38 -16.96 -46.58
CA GLY A 140 12.62 -17.12 -47.35
C GLY A 140 13.80 -17.78 -46.63
N ASP A 141 13.68 -18.17 -45.36
CA ASP A 141 14.73 -18.90 -44.61
C ASP A 141 14.72 -20.44 -44.87
N GLU A 142 14.15 -20.89 -46.00
CA GLU A 142 14.33 -22.27 -46.47
C GLU A 142 15.76 -22.44 -46.99
N ALA A 143 16.57 -23.18 -46.22
CA ALA A 143 17.88 -23.62 -46.66
C ALA A 143 17.76 -24.40 -47.98
N PRO A 144 18.67 -24.20 -48.95
CA PRO A 144 18.63 -24.94 -50.20
C PRO A 144 18.72 -26.44 -49.91
N ALA A 145 17.77 -27.21 -50.43
CA ALA A 145 17.78 -28.66 -50.37
C ALA A 145 19.08 -29.17 -51.03
N ASP A 146 19.85 -29.95 -50.28
CA ASP A 146 21.07 -30.60 -50.77
C ASP A 146 20.76 -31.38 -52.06
N ALA A 147 21.37 -30.96 -53.16
CA ALA A 147 21.34 -31.67 -54.43
C ALA A 147 22.31 -32.86 -54.37
N GLN A 148 21.76 -34.06 -54.53
CA GLN A 148 22.49 -35.28 -54.87
C GLN A 148 22.55 -35.44 -56.39
#